data_AF-A0A7F5RI12-F1
#
_entry.id   AF-A0A7F5RI12-F1
#
_cell.length_a   1.000
_cell.length_b   1.000
_cell.length_c   1.000
_cell.angle_alpha   90.00
_cell.angle_beta   90.00
_cell.angle_gamma   90.00
#
_symmetry.space_group_name_H-M   'P 1'
#
loop_
_entity.id
_entity.type
_entity.pdbx_description
1 polymer ?
#
loop_
_entity_poly.entity_id
_entity_poly.type
_entity_poly.pdbx_seq_one_letter_code
_entity_poly.pdbx_strand_id
1 'polypeptide(L)'
;MYNETTLDYDISILRLDEDLVFGRTIGPVSLPPPNVVLPAGTMATVAGWGDLSDGGVIPTQLQAVTIPIISNEECIRHYNGTFALISDRSLCALYAPGGRDACRGDSGGPLTVNGVLYGVVSQGIGCADPRYPGIYANVSNLRSFIEDVTGL
;
A
#
# COMPACT_ATOMS: atom_id res chain seq x y z
N MET A 1 4.76 -11.41 -12.45
CA MET A 1 3.60 -10.82 -13.16
C MET A 1 2.34 -11.22 -12.37
N TYR A 2 1.26 -10.42 -12.44
CA TYR A 2 0.10 -10.44 -11.53
C TYR A 2 -0.61 -11.80 -11.40
N ASN A 3 -1.02 -12.15 -10.18
CA ASN A 3 -1.81 -13.33 -9.85
C ASN A 3 -3.12 -12.94 -9.14
N GLU A 4 -4.24 -13.16 -9.80
CA GLU A 4 -5.57 -12.77 -9.33
C GLU A 4 -6.05 -13.54 -8.10
N THR A 5 -5.51 -14.74 -7.85
CA THR A 5 -5.91 -15.58 -6.71
C THR A 5 -5.19 -15.17 -5.44
N THR A 6 -3.90 -14.85 -5.55
CA THR A 6 -3.05 -14.54 -4.39
C THR A 6 -2.84 -13.04 -4.17
N LEU A 7 -3.22 -12.22 -5.16
CA LEU A 7 -2.91 -10.79 -5.27
C LEU A 7 -1.40 -10.51 -5.20
N ASP A 8 -0.61 -11.43 -5.75
CA ASP A 8 0.84 -11.25 -5.86
C ASP A 8 1.17 -10.44 -7.13
N TYR A 9 2.20 -9.60 -7.08
CA TYR A 9 2.47 -8.56 -8.10
C TYR A 9 1.27 -7.63 -8.36
N ASP A 10 0.52 -7.24 -7.31
CA ASP A 10 -0.63 -6.33 -7.43
C ASP A 10 -0.20 -4.87 -7.62
N ILE A 11 0.36 -4.58 -8.79
CA ILE A 11 0.81 -3.25 -9.20
C ILE A 11 0.47 -3.03 -10.68
N SER A 12 0.10 -1.81 -11.02
CA SER A 12 -0.16 -1.41 -12.41
C SER A 12 0.43 -0.03 -12.70
N ILE A 13 0.69 0.23 -13.98
CA ILE A 13 1.15 1.52 -14.48
C ILE A 13 0.10 2.05 -15.45
N LEU A 14 -0.37 3.27 -15.20
CA LEU A 14 -1.25 4.00 -16.09
C LEU A 14 -0.45 5.10 -16.77
N ARG A 15 -0.36 5.04 -18.10
CA ARG A 15 0.23 6.09 -18.92
C ARG A 15 -0.88 7.06 -19.33
N LEU A 16 -0.71 8.33 -18.99
CA LEU A 16 -1.61 9.39 -19.44
C LEU A 16 -1.39 9.68 -20.93
N ASP A 17 -2.46 10.10 -21.60
CA ASP A 17 -2.42 10.53 -23.01
C ASP A 17 -1.69 11.89 -23.14
N GLU A 18 -1.82 12.73 -22.12
CA GLU A 18 -1.17 14.04 -22.02
C GLU A 18 -0.39 14.18 -20.71
N ASP A 19 0.72 14.93 -20.77
CA ASP A 19 1.56 15.19 -19.61
C ASP A 19 0.87 16.10 -18.58
N LEU A 20 1.12 15.83 -17.29
CA LEU A 20 0.64 16.69 -16.21
C LEU A 20 1.46 17.99 -16.14
N VAL A 21 0.77 19.11 -15.92
CA VAL A 21 1.41 20.37 -15.56
C VAL A 21 1.64 20.42 -14.05
N PHE A 22 2.91 20.29 -13.64
CA PHE A 22 3.27 20.35 -12.23
C PHE A 22 3.12 21.75 -11.65
N GLY A 23 2.83 21.81 -10.35
CA GLY A 23 2.60 23.05 -9.63
C GLY A 23 2.51 22.82 -8.12
N ARG A 24 1.75 23.68 -7.44
CA ARG A 24 1.63 23.62 -5.98
C ARG A 24 0.79 22.45 -5.47
N THR A 25 -0.11 21.94 -6.29
CA THR A 25 -1.09 20.89 -5.93
C THR A 25 -0.93 19.61 -6.74
N ILE A 26 -0.02 19.61 -7.72
CA ILE A 26 0.25 18.48 -8.61
C ILE A 26 1.76 18.29 -8.64
N GLY A 27 2.23 17.11 -8.22
CA GLY A 27 3.64 16.76 -8.24
C GLY A 27 3.83 15.25 -8.15
N PRO A 28 5.01 14.75 -8.55
CA PRO A 28 5.33 13.34 -8.46
C PRO A 28 5.65 12.92 -7.02
N VAL A 29 5.59 11.62 -6.77
CA VAL A 29 6.14 10.99 -5.56
C VAL A 29 7.48 10.36 -5.87
N SER A 30 8.43 10.39 -4.93
CA SER A 30 9.72 9.73 -5.11
C SER A 30 9.58 8.21 -5.03
N LEU A 31 10.32 7.49 -5.87
CA LEU A 31 10.41 6.03 -5.81
C LEU A 31 11.57 5.60 -4.91
N PRO A 32 11.43 4.49 -4.15
CA PRO A 32 12.48 3.96 -3.32
C PRO A 32 13.57 3.30 -4.20
N PRO A 33 14.82 3.22 -3.70
CA PRO A 33 15.81 2.30 -4.26
C PRO A 33 15.28 0.86 -4.28
N PRO A 34 15.77 -0.02 -5.18
CA PRO A 34 15.32 -1.40 -5.22
C PRO A 34 15.72 -2.18 -3.95
N ASN A 35 14.89 -3.14 -3.55
CA ASN A 35 15.15 -4.10 -2.47
C ASN A 35 15.45 -3.50 -1.07
N VAL A 36 14.94 -2.31 -0.77
CA VAL A 36 14.93 -1.72 0.57
C VAL A 36 13.97 -2.46 1.49
N VAL A 37 14.47 -2.88 2.64
CA VAL A 37 13.66 -3.43 3.74
C VAL A 37 13.45 -2.33 4.78
N LEU A 38 12.20 -1.91 4.96
CA LEU A 38 11.84 -0.97 6.00
C LEU A 38 11.89 -1.66 7.39
N PRO A 39 12.53 -1.06 8.40
CA PRO A 39 12.46 -1.58 9.76
C PRO A 39 11.02 -1.62 10.28
N ALA A 40 10.66 -2.67 11.02
CA ALA A 40 9.39 -2.72 11.74
C ALA A 40 9.27 -1.52 12.69
N GLY A 41 8.08 -0.95 12.79
CA GLY A 41 7.81 0.29 13.52
C GLY A 41 8.03 1.57 12.71
N THR A 42 8.56 1.49 11.48
CA THR A 42 8.64 2.67 10.59
C THR A 42 7.24 3.21 10.35
N MET A 43 7.01 4.48 10.66
CA MET A 43 5.69 5.11 10.45
C MET A 43 5.50 5.43 8.98
N ALA A 44 4.44 4.88 8.39
CA ALA A 44 4.03 5.14 7.02
C ALA A 44 2.66 5.80 6.99
N THR A 45 2.43 6.67 6.01
CA THR A 45 1.15 7.34 5.81
C THR A 45 0.49 6.78 4.56
N VAL A 46 -0.73 6.25 4.73
CA VAL A 46 -1.63 5.91 3.63
C VAL A 46 -2.68 6.99 3.48
N ALA A 47 -3.10 7.28 2.25
CA ALA A 47 -4.11 8.28 1.95
C ALA A 47 -5.08 7.82 0.86
N GLY A 48 -6.34 8.22 0.97
CA GLY A 48 -7.38 7.87 0.00
C GLY A 48 -8.77 8.38 0.36
N TRP A 49 -9.75 7.97 -0.45
CA TRP A 49 -11.18 8.32 -0.32
C TRP A 49 -12.05 7.08 -0.12
N GLY A 50 -11.47 5.96 0.31
CA GLY A 50 -12.21 4.75 0.66
C GLY A 50 -13.13 4.91 1.86
N ASP A 51 -13.85 3.85 2.19
CA ASP A 51 -14.80 3.84 3.29
C ASP A 51 -14.13 4.21 4.62
N LEU A 52 -14.76 5.05 5.46
CA LEU A 52 -14.22 5.45 6.77
C LEU A 52 -14.22 4.32 7.81
N SER A 53 -14.90 3.22 7.52
CA SER A 53 -14.99 1.99 8.30
C SER A 53 -15.43 0.86 7.36
N ASP A 54 -15.28 -0.41 7.74
CA ASP A 54 -15.71 -1.53 6.89
C ASP A 54 -17.21 -1.43 6.53
N GLY A 55 -17.52 -1.26 5.23
CA GLY A 55 -18.87 -1.03 4.73
C GLY A 55 -19.51 0.31 5.16
N GLY A 56 -18.68 1.28 5.55
CA GLY A 56 -19.07 2.59 6.05
C GLY A 56 -19.40 3.60 4.95
N VAL A 57 -19.23 4.89 5.29
CA VAL A 57 -19.48 6.00 4.36
C VAL A 57 -18.21 6.38 3.61
N ILE A 58 -18.40 6.79 2.35
CA ILE A 58 -17.33 7.33 1.49
C ILE A 58 -17.17 8.84 1.79
N PRO A 59 -15.98 9.33 2.14
CA PRO A 59 -15.74 10.74 2.45
C PRO A 59 -15.68 11.60 1.18
N THR A 60 -16.00 12.89 1.31
CA THR A 60 -15.81 13.87 0.22
C THR A 60 -14.45 14.55 0.23
N GLN A 61 -13.70 14.42 1.33
CA GLN A 61 -12.36 14.98 1.50
C GLN A 61 -11.34 13.84 1.60
N LEU A 62 -10.15 14.07 1.06
CA LEU A 62 -9.05 13.10 1.15
C LEU A 62 -8.76 12.81 2.62
N GLN A 63 -8.69 11.54 2.96
CA GLN A 63 -8.28 11.09 4.28
C GLN A 63 -6.83 10.61 4.24
N ALA A 64 -6.18 10.67 5.39
CA ALA A 64 -4.85 10.09 5.57
C ALA A 64 -4.70 9.57 6.99
N VAL A 65 -4.00 8.45 7.14
CA VAL A 65 -3.71 7.86 8.44
C VAL A 65 -2.28 7.34 8.48
N THR A 66 -1.62 7.51 9.62
CA THR A 66 -0.26 7.02 9.84
C THR A 66 -0.30 5.74 10.66
N ILE A 67 0.32 4.69 10.12
CA ILE A 67 0.35 3.32 10.63
C ILE A 67 1.78 2.78 10.58
N PRO A 68 2.23 1.99 11.56
CA PRO A 68 3.59 1.44 11.55
C PRO A 68 3.67 0.22 10.63
N ILE A 69 4.79 0.11 9.90
CA ILE A 69 5.18 -1.08 9.16
C ILE A 69 5.44 -2.23 10.14
N ILE A 70 5.02 -3.44 9.78
CA ILE A 70 5.37 -4.69 10.48
C ILE A 70 6.19 -5.59 9.57
N SER A 71 6.87 -6.58 10.15
CA SER A 71 7.64 -7.53 9.35
C SER A 71 6.70 -8.48 8.59
N ASN A 72 7.16 -9.02 7.46
CA ASN A 72 6.36 -10.00 6.71
C ASN A 72 6.16 -11.30 7.51
N GLU A 73 7.10 -11.69 8.36
CA GLU A 73 6.95 -12.84 9.26
C GLU A 73 5.83 -12.62 10.28
N GLU A 74 5.66 -11.40 10.77
CA GLU A 74 4.54 -11.04 11.63
C GLU A 74 3.22 -11.06 10.83
N CYS A 75 3.22 -10.44 9.66
CA CYS A 75 2.06 -10.42 8.77
C CYS A 75 1.56 -11.84 8.40
N ILE A 76 2.48 -12.77 8.11
CA ILE A 76 2.17 -14.18 7.85
C ILE A 76 1.45 -14.83 9.05
N ARG A 77 1.85 -14.50 10.28
CA ARG A 77 1.20 -15.05 11.49
C ARG A 77 -0.25 -14.56 11.61
N HIS A 78 -0.52 -13.30 11.25
CA HIS A 78 -1.87 -12.73 11.25
C HIS A 78 -2.79 -13.37 10.20
N TYR A 79 -2.22 -13.74 9.04
CA TYR A 79 -2.96 -14.35 7.93
C TYR A 79 -2.89 -15.88 7.89
N ASN A 80 -2.37 -16.53 8.93
CA ASN A 80 -2.27 -17.99 8.99
C ASN A 80 -3.66 -18.65 8.88
N GLY A 81 -3.79 -19.62 7.97
CA GLY A 81 -5.07 -20.29 7.69
C GLY A 81 -5.99 -19.54 6.73
N THR A 82 -5.55 -18.41 6.16
CA THR A 82 -6.24 -17.70 5.08
C THR A 82 -5.59 -18.01 3.72
N PHE A 83 -6.20 -17.51 2.63
CA PHE A 83 -5.63 -17.63 1.28
C PHE A 83 -4.64 -16.52 0.93
N ALA A 84 -4.41 -15.54 1.81
CA ALA A 84 -3.51 -14.44 1.54
C ALA A 84 -2.06 -14.93 1.44
N LEU A 85 -1.40 -14.63 0.32
CA LEU A 85 0.02 -14.87 0.13
C LEU A 85 0.80 -13.61 0.52
N ILE A 86 1.67 -13.74 1.53
CA ILE A 86 2.60 -12.67 1.91
C ILE A 86 3.97 -13.09 1.37
N SER A 87 4.44 -12.37 0.37
CA SER A 87 5.75 -12.57 -0.26
C SER A 87 6.67 -11.38 0.01
N ASP A 88 7.89 -11.38 -0.53
CA ASP A 88 8.77 -10.21 -0.55
C ASP A 88 8.20 -9.03 -1.36
N ARG A 89 7.23 -9.30 -2.25
CA ARG A 89 6.46 -8.29 -2.98
C ARG A 89 5.28 -7.74 -2.18
N SER A 90 5.10 -8.20 -0.95
CA SER A 90 4.13 -7.65 0.01
C SER A 90 4.86 -6.78 1.03
N LEU A 91 4.22 -5.66 1.40
CA LEU A 91 4.58 -4.81 2.52
C LEU A 91 3.37 -4.75 3.45
N CYS A 92 3.55 -4.95 4.75
CA CYS A 92 2.44 -4.95 5.69
C CYS A 92 2.54 -3.80 6.70
N ALA A 93 1.39 -3.26 7.08
CA ALA A 93 1.28 -2.26 8.12
C ALA A 93 0.13 -2.60 9.07
N LEU A 94 0.34 -2.36 10.37
CA LEU A 94 -0.63 -2.68 11.40
C LEU A 94 -0.56 -1.66 12.53
N TYR A 95 -1.66 -0.96 12.79
CA TYR A 95 -1.82 -0.25 14.05
C TYR A 95 -2.43 -1.19 15.09
N ALA A 96 -1.61 -1.72 16.00
CA ALA A 96 -1.99 -2.78 16.93
C ALA A 96 -3.28 -2.54 17.75
N PRO A 97 -3.62 -1.30 18.16
CA PRO A 97 -4.92 -1.03 18.80
C PRO A 97 -6.15 -1.18 17.87
N GLY A 98 -5.97 -1.25 16.55
CA GLY A 98 -7.04 -1.19 15.56
C GLY A 98 -7.53 0.23 15.29
N GLY A 99 -8.51 0.36 14.39
CA GLY A 99 -9.14 1.64 14.05
C GLY A 99 -8.31 2.56 13.14
N ARG A 100 -7.16 2.11 12.62
CA ARG A 100 -6.36 2.79 11.61
C ARG A 100 -5.86 1.80 10.56
N ASP A 101 -6.31 1.97 9.33
CA ASP A 101 -5.87 1.23 8.15
C ASP A 101 -6.41 1.91 6.89
N ALA A 102 -5.98 1.43 5.72
CA ALA A 102 -6.72 1.62 4.47
C ALA A 102 -8.03 0.81 4.49
N CYS A 103 -8.97 1.14 3.61
CA CYS A 103 -10.23 0.41 3.49
C CYS A 103 -10.65 0.24 2.02
N ARG A 104 -11.84 -0.32 1.82
CA ARG A 104 -12.44 -0.50 0.50
C ARG A 104 -12.50 0.85 -0.24
N GLY A 105 -12.03 0.85 -1.48
CA GLY A 105 -11.95 2.06 -2.31
C GLY A 105 -10.59 2.76 -2.24
N ASP A 106 -9.71 2.40 -1.30
CA ASP A 106 -8.33 2.91 -1.26
C ASP A 106 -7.35 2.12 -2.13
N SER A 107 -7.76 0.98 -2.72
CA SER A 107 -6.92 0.14 -3.59
C SER A 107 -6.24 0.95 -4.69
N GLY A 108 -4.93 0.74 -4.90
CA GLY A 108 -4.10 1.56 -5.77
C GLY A 108 -3.58 2.86 -5.13
N GLY A 109 -4.08 3.23 -3.95
CA GLY A 109 -3.66 4.40 -3.19
C GLY A 109 -2.24 4.29 -2.64
N PRO A 110 -1.57 5.43 -2.36
CA PRO A 110 -0.17 5.44 -1.95
C PRO A 110 -0.01 5.17 -0.45
N LEU A 111 0.98 4.34 -0.11
CA LEU A 111 1.57 4.30 1.22
C LEU A 111 2.99 4.85 1.15
N THR A 112 3.23 5.93 1.89
CA THR A 112 4.48 6.70 1.82
C THR A 112 5.23 6.75 3.13
N VAL A 113 6.55 6.80 3.05
CA VAL A 113 7.45 7.08 4.18
C VAL A 113 8.30 8.27 3.79
N ASN A 114 8.18 9.38 4.53
CA ASN A 114 8.93 10.61 4.28
C ASN A 114 8.86 11.10 2.81
N GLY A 115 7.69 10.99 2.17
CA GLY A 115 7.49 11.41 0.78
C GLY A 115 7.96 10.43 -0.30
N VAL A 116 8.41 9.23 0.10
CA VAL A 116 8.80 8.14 -0.81
C VAL A 116 7.71 7.07 -0.83
N LEU A 117 7.33 6.58 -2.01
CA LEU A 117 6.26 5.59 -2.22
C LEU A 117 6.78 4.17 -1.98
N TYR A 118 6.54 3.60 -0.80
CA TYR A 118 6.98 2.25 -0.46
C TYR A 118 5.91 1.19 -0.68
N GLY A 119 4.64 1.58 -0.63
CA GLY A 119 3.52 0.66 -0.80
C GLY A 119 2.44 1.22 -1.72
N VAL A 120 1.71 0.31 -2.37
CA VAL A 120 0.43 0.58 -3.04
C VAL A 120 -0.63 -0.28 -2.36
N VAL A 121 -1.75 0.31 -1.96
CA VAL A 121 -2.84 -0.42 -1.27
C VAL A 121 -3.31 -1.59 -2.16
N SER A 122 -3.30 -2.80 -1.62
CA SER A 122 -3.65 -4.03 -2.36
C SER A 122 -4.84 -4.74 -1.72
N GLN A 123 -4.61 -5.43 -0.59
CA GLN A 123 -5.61 -6.31 0.02
C GLN A 123 -5.61 -6.24 1.54
N GLY A 124 -6.67 -6.79 2.14
CA GLY A 124 -6.86 -6.89 3.58
C GLY A 124 -8.14 -7.67 3.89
N ILE A 125 -8.32 -8.10 5.14
CA ILE A 125 -9.57 -8.68 5.62
C ILE A 125 -10.25 -7.68 6.57
N GLY A 126 -11.41 -7.17 6.16
CA GLY A 126 -12.08 -6.06 6.84
C GLY A 126 -11.27 -4.77 6.70
N CYS A 127 -11.57 -3.78 7.55
CA CYS A 127 -10.81 -2.53 7.63
C CYS A 127 -10.45 -2.23 9.08
N ALA A 128 -9.17 -1.97 9.33
CA ALA A 128 -8.66 -1.57 10.65
C ALA A 128 -8.93 -2.57 11.80
N ASP A 129 -9.10 -3.84 11.45
CA ASP A 129 -9.16 -4.95 12.41
C ASP A 129 -7.72 -5.30 12.85
N PRO A 130 -7.38 -5.22 14.15
CA PRO A 130 -6.02 -5.48 14.61
C PRO A 130 -5.56 -6.93 14.40
N ARG A 131 -6.47 -7.84 14.03
CA ARG A 131 -6.14 -9.22 13.68
C ARG A 131 -5.62 -9.36 12.26
N TYR A 132 -5.93 -8.42 11.37
CA TYR A 132 -5.61 -8.50 9.93
C TYR A 132 -4.93 -7.21 9.46
N PRO A 133 -3.58 -7.19 9.42
CA PRO A 133 -2.81 -6.07 8.88
C PRO A 133 -3.20 -5.72 7.44
N GLY A 134 -3.14 -4.45 7.07
CA GLY A 134 -3.24 -4.03 5.68
C GLY A 134 -2.04 -4.54 4.88
N ILE A 135 -2.30 -5.08 3.67
CA ILE A 135 -1.28 -5.58 2.76
C ILE A 135 -1.17 -4.63 1.56
N TYR A 136 0.05 -4.23 1.27
CA TYR A 136 0.42 -3.30 0.22
C TYR A 136 1.37 -4.00 -0.75
N ALA A 137 1.28 -3.70 -2.03
CA ALA A 137 2.32 -4.12 -2.98
C ALA A 137 3.61 -3.36 -2.68
N ASN A 138 4.70 -4.08 -2.45
CA ASN A 138 6.00 -3.53 -2.08
C ASN A 138 6.69 -2.92 -3.31
N VAL A 139 6.65 -1.60 -3.40
CA VAL A 139 7.19 -0.84 -4.53
C VAL A 139 8.70 -1.01 -4.64
N SER A 140 9.40 -1.14 -3.52
CA SER A 140 10.84 -1.35 -3.51
C SER A 140 11.24 -2.70 -4.12
N ASN A 141 10.46 -3.76 -3.90
CA ASN A 141 10.71 -5.09 -4.49
C ASN A 141 10.15 -5.20 -5.92
N LEU A 142 9.21 -4.33 -6.30
CA LEU A 142 8.65 -4.24 -7.64
C LEU A 142 9.31 -3.14 -8.50
N ARG A 143 10.43 -2.57 -8.03
CA ARG A 143 11.10 -1.44 -8.65
C ARG A 143 11.55 -1.72 -10.08
N SER A 144 12.05 -2.94 -10.34
CA SER A 144 12.48 -3.35 -11.69
C SER A 144 11.32 -3.35 -12.69
N PHE A 145 10.13 -3.79 -12.29
CA PHE A 145 8.95 -3.72 -13.16
C PHE A 145 8.60 -2.27 -13.51
N ILE A 146 8.70 -1.34 -12.56
CA ILE A 146 8.45 0.08 -12.80
C ILE A 146 9.50 0.64 -13.75
N GLU A 147 10.79 0.34 -13.52
CA GLU A 147 11.92 0.72 -14.38
C GLU A 147 11.73 0.20 -15.81
N ASP A 148 11.40 -1.08 -15.98
CA ASP A 148 11.25 -1.72 -17.29
C ASP A 148 10.11 -1.11 -18.11
N VAL A 149 9.00 -0.71 -17.45
CA VAL A 149 7.82 -0.15 -18.12
C VAL A 149 7.96 1.34 -18.39
N THR A 150 8.56 2.09 -17.47
CA THR A 150 8.54 3.57 -17.49
C THR A 150 9.88 4.20 -17.85
N GLY A 151 10.98 3.48 -17.69
CA GLY A 151 12.34 4.00 -17.82
C GLY A 151 12.78 4.90 -16.65
N LEU A 152 11.97 5.01 -15.59
CA LEU A 152 12.28 5.77 -14.36
C LEU A 152 13.12 4.94 -13.41
#